data_AF-A0A2X2TCK5-F1
#
_entry.id   AF-A0A2X2TCK5-F1
#
_cell.length_a   1.000
_cell.length_b   1.000
_cell.length_c   1.000
_cell.angle_alpha   90.00
_cell.angle_beta   90.00
_cell.angle_gamma   90.00
#
_symmetry.space_group_name_H-M   'P 1'
#
loop_
_entity.id
_entity.type
_entity.pdbx_description
1 polymer ?
#
loop_
_entity_poly.entity_id
_entity_poly.type
_entity_poly.pdbx_seq_one_letter_code
_entity_poly.pdbx_strand_id
1 'polypeptide(L)'
;MGGWTEFQFAERRMPTIEELNEAAPDTPVFVLHLYDRALLNRAALKAVGYTRETPNPPGGEIVRDGNGNPTGMLVAKPNAMILYSTLAKGPKLPLELQVNSTRQFMRELNRLGVTSAIDAGGGFQNYPEDYQVIDELHGKKQMTVRIAYNLFTQRPQHELEDFEKWTRYADAGAGD
;
A
#
# COMPACT_ATOMS: atom_id res chain seq x y z
N MET A 1 -7.71 1.87 4.87
CA MET A 1 -7.04 0.60 4.52
C MET A 1 -6.95 -0.25 5.77
N GLY A 2 -7.68 -1.37 5.82
CA GLY A 2 -7.69 -2.27 6.98
C GLY A 2 -8.33 -1.63 8.23
N GLY A 3 -8.37 -2.40 9.32
CA GLY A 3 -8.73 -1.88 10.65
C GLY A 3 -10.21 -1.57 10.89
N TRP A 4 -11.12 -2.09 10.05
CA TRP A 4 -12.56 -1.93 10.22
C TRP A 4 -13.29 -3.27 10.15
N THR A 5 -14.50 -3.31 10.70
CA THR A 5 -15.43 -4.44 10.63
C THR A 5 -16.83 -3.97 10.25
N GLU A 6 -17.61 -4.85 9.64
CA GLU A 6 -19.00 -4.59 9.25
C GLU A 6 -19.89 -4.15 10.42
N PHE A 7 -19.52 -4.55 11.65
CA PHE A 7 -20.26 -4.22 12.86
C PHE A 7 -20.16 -2.74 13.27
N GLN A 8 -19.24 -1.99 12.65
CA GLN A 8 -19.12 -0.54 12.84
C GLN A 8 -20.13 0.24 11.99
N PHE A 9 -20.76 -0.39 11.00
CA PHE A 9 -21.79 0.23 10.17
C PHE A 9 -23.19 0.04 10.75
N ALA A 10 -24.09 0.98 10.46
CA ALA A 10 -25.49 0.92 10.90
C ALA A 10 -26.19 -0.34 10.35
N GLU A 11 -25.84 -0.74 9.13
CA GLU A 11 -26.37 -1.88 8.39
C GLU A 11 -25.82 -3.22 8.89
N ARG A 12 -24.74 -3.22 9.70
CA ARG A 12 -24.07 -4.42 10.23
C ARG A 12 -23.68 -5.44 9.15
N ARG A 13 -23.30 -4.96 7.97
CA ARG A 13 -22.82 -5.75 6.83
C ARG A 13 -21.71 -5.00 6.11
N MET A 14 -20.92 -5.72 5.32
CA MET A 14 -19.98 -5.09 4.40
C MET A 14 -20.73 -4.30 3.31
N PRO A 15 -20.11 -3.26 2.73
CA PRO A 15 -20.62 -2.68 1.49
C PRO A 15 -20.65 -3.73 0.37
N THR A 16 -21.59 -3.62 -0.53
CA THR A 16 -21.63 -4.45 -1.75
C THR A 16 -20.75 -3.83 -2.84
N ILE A 17 -20.34 -4.64 -3.81
CA ILE A 17 -19.53 -4.14 -4.93
C ILE A 17 -20.36 -3.21 -5.81
N GLU A 18 -21.66 -3.46 -5.91
CA GLU A 18 -22.64 -2.60 -6.58
C GLU A 18 -22.70 -1.21 -5.92
N GLU A 19 -22.74 -1.14 -4.60
CA GLU A 19 -22.70 0.13 -3.86
C GLU A 19 -21.39 0.90 -4.11
N LEU A 20 -20.26 0.19 -4.18
CA LEU A 20 -18.97 0.82 -4.53
C LEU A 20 -18.94 1.31 -5.98
N ASN A 21 -19.56 0.58 -6.90
CA ASN A 21 -19.68 0.98 -8.30
C ASN A 21 -20.58 2.21 -8.47
N GLU A 22 -21.66 2.30 -7.69
CA GLU A 22 -22.57 3.45 -7.72
C GLU A 22 -21.92 4.70 -7.10
N ALA A 23 -21.27 4.54 -5.95
CA ALA A 23 -20.63 5.66 -5.25
C ALA A 23 -19.41 6.23 -6.00
N ALA A 24 -18.69 5.39 -6.75
CA ALA A 24 -17.47 5.75 -7.46
C ALA A 24 -17.39 5.02 -8.80
N PRO A 25 -18.14 5.45 -9.83
CA PRO A 25 -18.20 4.74 -11.11
C PRO A 25 -16.87 4.75 -11.87
N ASP A 26 -16.17 5.88 -11.83
CA ASP A 26 -14.95 6.13 -12.63
C ASP A 26 -13.66 6.21 -11.80
N THR A 27 -13.78 6.20 -10.47
CA THR A 27 -12.63 6.27 -9.56
C THR A 27 -12.31 4.88 -9.02
N PRO A 28 -11.08 4.36 -9.20
CA PRO A 28 -10.67 3.09 -8.60
C PRO A 28 -10.85 3.08 -7.08
N VAL A 29 -11.64 2.15 -6.56
CA VAL A 29 -11.86 1.94 -5.13
C VAL A 29 -11.33 0.57 -4.70
N PHE A 30 -10.55 0.56 -3.62
CA PHE A 30 -10.04 -0.64 -2.97
C PHE A 30 -10.37 -0.56 -1.47
N VAL A 31 -11.25 -1.45 -1.00
CA VAL A 31 -11.63 -1.52 0.42
C VAL A 31 -11.05 -2.79 1.03
N LEU A 32 -9.99 -2.64 1.82
CA LEU A 32 -9.35 -3.74 2.55
C LEU A 32 -10.11 -4.05 3.84
N HIS A 33 -10.61 -5.27 4.00
CA HIS A 33 -11.27 -5.75 5.22
C HIS A 33 -10.36 -6.74 5.96
N LEU A 34 -10.04 -6.44 7.24
CA LEU A 34 -9.25 -7.23 8.20
C LEU A 34 -8.08 -8.09 7.65
N TYR A 35 -7.50 -7.72 6.52
CA TYR A 35 -6.50 -8.49 5.77
C TYR A 35 -6.96 -9.89 5.29
N ASP A 36 -8.24 -10.23 5.41
CA ASP A 36 -8.79 -11.49 4.90
C ASP A 36 -9.39 -11.35 3.49
N ARG A 37 -9.82 -10.14 3.12
CA ARG A 37 -10.40 -9.85 1.81
C ARG A 37 -10.26 -8.38 1.42
N ALA A 38 -10.47 -8.11 0.14
CA ALA A 38 -10.65 -6.75 -0.36
C ALA A 38 -11.79 -6.68 -1.37
N LEU A 39 -12.50 -5.55 -1.38
CA LEU A 39 -13.52 -5.24 -2.35
C LEU A 39 -12.98 -4.19 -3.33
N LEU A 40 -13.07 -4.51 -4.61
CA LEU A 40 -12.71 -3.65 -5.71
C LEU A 40 -13.96 -3.31 -6.50
N ASN A 41 -14.13 -2.04 -6.83
CA ASN A 41 -15.11 -1.66 -7.83
C ASN A 41 -14.59 -1.98 -9.25
N ARG A 42 -15.44 -1.78 -10.25
CA ARG A 42 -15.13 -2.04 -11.66
C ARG A 42 -13.98 -1.17 -12.17
N ALA A 43 -13.90 0.09 -11.74
CA ALA A 43 -12.79 0.97 -12.09
C ALA A 43 -11.44 0.45 -11.55
N ALA A 44 -11.42 -0.08 -10.32
CA ALA A 44 -10.24 -0.69 -9.74
C ALA A 44 -9.83 -2.00 -10.45
N LEU A 45 -10.78 -2.88 -10.76
CA LEU A 45 -10.49 -4.09 -11.55
C LEU A 45 -9.82 -3.78 -12.89
N LYS A 46 -10.32 -2.75 -13.59
CA LYS A 46 -9.71 -2.25 -14.84
C LYS A 46 -8.30 -1.70 -14.58
N ALA A 47 -8.12 -0.88 -13.54
CA ALA A 47 -6.85 -0.26 -13.22
C ALA A 47 -5.75 -1.28 -12.88
N VAL A 48 -6.09 -2.35 -12.15
CA VAL A 48 -5.12 -3.41 -11.78
C VAL A 48 -5.00 -4.52 -12.82
N GLY A 49 -5.79 -4.45 -13.91
CA GLY A 49 -5.72 -5.36 -15.06
C GLY A 49 -6.24 -6.78 -14.78
N TYR A 50 -7.16 -6.95 -13.83
CA TYR A 50 -7.74 -8.26 -13.55
C TYR A 50 -8.86 -8.60 -14.55
N THR A 51 -8.69 -9.70 -15.26
CA THR A 51 -9.60 -10.19 -16.30
C THR A 51 -10.08 -11.61 -16.00
N ARG A 52 -10.89 -12.18 -16.89
CA ARG A 52 -11.31 -13.59 -16.84
C ARG A 52 -10.11 -14.55 -16.89
N GLU A 53 -9.08 -14.17 -17.63
CA GLU A 53 -7.88 -14.95 -17.92
C GLU A 53 -6.82 -14.82 -16.83
N THR A 54 -6.95 -13.87 -15.90
CA THR A 54 -6.01 -13.71 -14.79
C THR A 54 -6.06 -14.94 -13.87
N PRO A 55 -4.98 -15.71 -13.71
CA PRO A 55 -4.98 -16.82 -12.77
C PRO A 55 -5.03 -16.31 -11.32
N ASN A 56 -5.54 -17.14 -10.41
CA ASN A 56 -5.41 -16.88 -8.98
C ASN A 56 -3.92 -16.93 -8.59
N PRO A 57 -3.40 -15.94 -7.85
CA PRO A 57 -2.03 -16.00 -7.35
C PRO A 57 -1.91 -17.08 -6.26
N PRO A 58 -0.69 -17.59 -6.00
CA PRO A 58 -0.45 -18.44 -4.85
C PRO A 58 -0.93 -17.77 -3.55
N GLY A 59 -1.72 -18.48 -2.74
CA GLY A 59 -2.18 -17.96 -1.46
C GLY A 59 -3.33 -16.95 -1.53
N GLY A 60 -4.03 -16.85 -2.68
CA GLY A 60 -5.17 -15.94 -2.82
C GLY A 60 -6.15 -16.35 -3.92
N GLU A 61 -7.30 -15.71 -3.89
CA GLU A 61 -8.41 -16.00 -4.80
C GLU A 61 -9.00 -14.70 -5.34
N ILE A 62 -9.13 -14.61 -6.66
CA ILE A 62 -9.94 -13.61 -7.34
C ILE A 62 -11.32 -14.25 -7.52
N VAL A 63 -12.32 -13.78 -6.77
CA VAL A 63 -13.66 -14.38 -6.80
C VAL A 63 -14.34 -14.05 -8.13
N ARG A 64 -14.92 -15.07 -8.78
CA ARG A 64 -15.52 -14.96 -10.11
C ARG A 64 -17.02 -15.25 -10.09
N ASP A 65 -17.75 -14.60 -10.99
CA ASP A 65 -19.16 -14.88 -11.24
C ASP A 65 -19.34 -16.19 -12.04
N GLY A 66 -20.60 -16.57 -12.31
CA GLY A 66 -20.92 -17.77 -13.10
C GLY A 66 -20.43 -17.73 -14.56
N ASN A 67 -20.05 -16.56 -15.07
CA ASN A 67 -19.49 -16.39 -16.41
C ASN A 67 -17.94 -16.36 -16.40
N GLY A 68 -17.33 -16.44 -15.22
CA GLY A 68 -15.88 -16.39 -15.01
C GLY A 68 -15.31 -14.98 -14.90
N ASN A 69 -16.13 -13.92 -14.88
CA ASN A 69 -15.63 -12.56 -14.72
C ASN A 69 -15.23 -12.28 -13.26
N PRO A 70 -14.14 -11.53 -13.00
CA PRO A 70 -13.84 -11.08 -11.65
C PRO A 70 -15.01 -10.27 -11.08
N THR A 71 -15.49 -10.66 -9.90
CA THR A 71 -16.56 -9.95 -9.20
C THR A 71 -16.09 -8.62 -8.62
N GLY A 72 -14.81 -8.54 -8.24
CA GLY A 72 -14.24 -7.44 -7.44
C GLY A 72 -13.88 -7.87 -6.02
N MET A 73 -14.33 -9.04 -5.57
CA MET A 73 -13.89 -9.59 -4.28
C MET A 73 -12.57 -10.36 -4.44
N LEU A 74 -11.60 -10.05 -3.59
CA LEU A 74 -10.36 -10.80 -3.41
C LEU A 74 -10.37 -11.46 -2.05
N VAL A 75 -9.88 -12.70 -1.96
CA VAL A 75 -9.81 -13.45 -0.72
C VAL A 75 -8.38 -13.91 -0.46
N ALA A 76 -7.88 -13.64 0.74
CA ALA A 76 -6.54 -14.00 1.20
C ALA A 76 -6.55 -15.35 1.91
N LYS A 77 -5.84 -16.36 1.39
CA LYS A 77 -5.81 -17.73 1.93
C LYS A 77 -4.49 -18.44 1.56
N PRO A 78 -3.49 -18.58 2.46
CA PRO A 78 -3.54 -18.33 3.90
C PRO A 78 -3.03 -16.94 4.32
N ASN A 79 -2.58 -16.08 3.40
CA ASN A 79 -1.94 -14.82 3.73
C ASN A 79 -2.41 -13.67 2.81
N ALA A 80 -2.11 -12.44 3.21
CA ALA A 80 -2.58 -11.22 2.56
C ALA A 80 -1.83 -10.83 1.27
N MET A 81 -1.01 -11.72 0.69
CA MET A 81 -0.17 -11.40 -0.47
C MET A 81 -0.96 -10.91 -1.68
N ILE A 82 -2.12 -11.51 -1.97
CA ILE A 82 -3.00 -11.03 -3.04
C ILE A 82 -3.47 -9.60 -2.79
N LEU A 83 -3.73 -9.23 -1.54
CA LEU A 83 -4.24 -7.90 -1.17
C LEU A 83 -3.15 -6.84 -1.37
N TYR A 84 -1.93 -7.12 -0.89
CA TYR A 84 -0.79 -6.21 -1.05
C TYR A 84 -0.33 -6.09 -2.51
N SER A 85 -0.21 -7.21 -3.22
CA SER A 85 0.20 -7.19 -4.63
C SER A 85 -0.84 -6.53 -5.53
N THR A 86 -2.13 -6.63 -5.20
CA THR A 86 -3.18 -5.88 -5.92
C THR A 86 -3.08 -4.39 -5.65
N LEU A 87 -2.93 -3.99 -4.38
CA LEU A 87 -2.80 -2.59 -4.02
C LEU A 87 -1.61 -1.93 -4.72
N ALA A 88 -0.47 -2.63 -4.80
CA ALA A 88 0.74 -2.16 -5.47
C ALA A 88 0.57 -1.96 -6.99
N LYS A 89 -0.40 -2.63 -7.63
CA LYS A 89 -0.77 -2.43 -9.04
C LYS A 89 -1.68 -1.22 -9.26
N GLY A 90 -2.22 -0.65 -8.19
CA GLY A 90 -3.06 0.54 -8.26
C GLY A 90 -2.29 1.77 -8.78
N PRO A 91 -3.01 2.80 -9.24
CA PRO A 91 -2.37 4.03 -9.68
C PRO A 91 -1.61 4.70 -8.52
N LYS A 92 -0.40 5.18 -8.80
CA LYS A 92 0.37 6.02 -7.87
C LYS A 92 -0.06 7.47 -8.03
N LEU A 93 -0.14 8.20 -6.92
CA LEU A 93 -0.35 9.65 -6.96
C LEU A 93 0.84 10.35 -7.61
N PRO A 94 0.64 11.48 -8.31
CA PRO A 94 1.73 12.38 -8.70
C PRO A 94 2.64 12.71 -7.51
N LEU A 95 3.95 12.84 -7.76
CA LEU A 95 4.96 13.06 -6.71
C LEU A 95 4.61 14.24 -5.80
N GLU A 96 4.15 15.36 -6.36
CA GLU A 96 3.73 16.54 -5.59
C GLU A 96 2.63 16.23 -4.58
N LEU A 97 1.65 15.40 -4.96
CA LEU A 97 0.58 14.99 -4.05
C LEU A 97 1.07 14.02 -2.98
N GLN A 98 2.04 13.17 -3.31
CA GLN A 98 2.69 12.31 -2.31
C GLN A 98 3.46 13.15 -1.27
N VAL A 99 4.23 14.14 -1.72
CA VAL A 99 4.95 15.10 -0.85
C VAL A 99 3.98 15.85 0.07
N ASN A 100 2.88 16.39 -0.48
CA ASN A 100 1.87 17.06 0.31
C ASN A 100 1.18 16.11 1.32
N SER A 101 0.89 14.87 0.91
CA SER A 101 0.33 13.84 1.79
C SER A 101 1.26 13.55 2.98
N THR A 102 2.56 13.37 2.73
CA THR A 102 3.54 13.10 3.79
C THR A 102 3.68 14.27 4.75
N ARG A 103 3.59 15.52 4.27
CA ARG A 103 3.55 16.71 5.16
C ARG A 103 2.34 16.70 6.09
N GLN A 104 1.17 16.35 5.57
CA GLN A 104 -0.04 16.23 6.40
C GLN A 104 0.08 15.09 7.40
N PHE A 105 0.64 13.96 7.00
CA PHE A 105 0.92 12.84 7.90
C PHE A 105 1.84 13.25 9.07
N MET A 106 2.97 13.90 8.78
CA MET A 106 3.87 14.40 9.81
C MET A 106 3.18 15.42 10.73
N ARG A 107 2.32 16.30 10.20
CA ARG A 107 1.53 17.24 11.01
C ARG A 107 0.63 16.51 12.02
N GLU A 108 -0.06 15.46 11.59
CA GLU A 108 -0.92 14.68 12.49
C GLU A 108 -0.12 13.91 13.54
N LEU A 109 1.05 13.39 13.19
CA LEU A 109 1.99 12.81 14.16
C LEU A 109 2.44 13.85 15.18
N ASN A 110 2.85 15.04 14.74
CA ASN A 110 3.26 16.12 15.64
C ASN A 110 2.12 16.59 16.55
N ARG A 111 0.87 16.59 16.07
CA ARG A 111 -0.32 16.90 16.88
C ARG A 111 -0.47 15.94 18.07
N LEU A 112 0.05 14.72 17.95
CA LEU A 112 0.09 13.71 19.02
C LEU A 112 1.40 13.74 19.83
N GLY A 113 2.30 14.70 19.56
CA GLY A 113 3.61 14.80 20.21
C GLY A 113 4.67 13.86 19.65
N VAL A 114 4.39 13.16 18.55
CA VAL A 114 5.36 12.26 17.90
C VAL A 114 6.34 13.09 17.07
N THR A 115 7.64 12.99 17.41
CA THR A 115 8.73 13.72 16.74
C THR A 115 9.76 12.80 16.07
N SER A 116 9.63 11.49 16.25
CA SER A 116 10.51 10.50 15.63
C SER A 116 9.78 9.18 15.42
N ALA A 117 10.09 8.49 14.34
CA ALA A 117 9.59 7.17 14.01
C ALA A 117 10.72 6.28 13.46
N ILE A 118 10.55 4.97 13.61
CA ILE A 118 11.36 3.99 12.92
C ILE A 118 10.51 3.45 11.78
N ASP A 119 10.97 3.64 10.55
CA ASP A 119 10.37 3.00 9.39
C ASP A 119 10.79 1.53 9.38
N ALA A 120 9.81 0.65 9.49
CA ALA A 120 10.04 -0.79 9.52
C ALA A 120 10.24 -1.42 8.13
N GLY A 121 10.13 -0.65 7.03
CA GLY A 121 10.43 -1.11 5.66
C GLY A 121 9.37 -2.02 5.02
N GLY A 122 8.11 -1.93 5.43
CA GLY A 122 7.06 -2.87 5.03
C GLY A 122 6.51 -2.67 3.61
N GLY A 123 5.78 -3.68 3.10
CA GLY A 123 4.91 -3.51 1.92
C GLY A 123 5.62 -3.38 0.58
N PHE A 124 6.78 -4.03 0.42
CA PHE A 124 7.61 -3.99 -0.80
C PHE A 124 8.28 -2.63 -1.09
N GLN A 125 8.47 -1.79 -0.07
CA GLN A 125 9.22 -0.54 -0.23
C GLN A 125 10.72 -0.84 -0.37
N ASN A 126 11.33 -0.36 -1.44
CA ASN A 126 12.74 -0.57 -1.76
C ASN A 126 13.52 0.73 -1.59
N TYR A 127 14.65 0.66 -0.90
CA TYR A 127 15.57 1.79 -0.78
C TYR A 127 16.63 1.77 -1.90
N PRO A 128 16.91 2.91 -2.55
CA PRO A 128 16.34 4.25 -2.30
C PRO A 128 15.06 4.57 -3.10
N GLU A 129 14.63 3.69 -4.01
CA GLU A 129 13.66 4.03 -5.06
C GLU A 129 12.28 4.48 -4.53
N ASP A 130 11.83 3.93 -3.40
CA ASP A 130 10.55 4.27 -2.76
C ASP A 130 10.69 5.34 -1.65
N TYR A 131 11.88 5.93 -1.47
CA TYR A 131 12.18 6.93 -0.42
C TYR A 131 12.30 8.37 -0.94
N GLN A 132 12.10 8.59 -2.24
CA GLN A 132 12.22 9.89 -2.91
C GLN A 132 11.44 11.03 -2.23
N VAL A 133 10.25 10.73 -1.69
CA VAL A 133 9.42 11.72 -1.00
C VAL A 133 10.08 12.21 0.29
N ILE A 134 10.70 11.29 1.04
CA ILE A 134 11.41 11.65 2.27
C ILE A 134 12.68 12.42 1.94
N ASP A 135 13.43 11.99 0.91
CA ASP A 135 14.63 12.68 0.45
C ASP A 135 14.32 14.12 0.00
N GLU A 136 13.24 14.31 -0.75
CA GLU A 136 12.80 15.65 -1.20
C GLU A 136 12.45 16.55 -0.01
N LEU A 137 11.68 16.04 0.97
CA LEU A 137 11.30 16.79 2.15
C LEU A 137 12.51 17.11 3.04
N HIS A 138 13.44 16.16 3.19
CA HIS A 138 14.68 16.36 3.92
C HIS A 138 15.55 17.44 3.25
N GLY A 139 15.80 17.32 1.95
CA GLY A 139 16.58 18.31 1.19
C GLY A 139 15.98 19.72 1.22
N LYS A 140 14.65 19.83 1.32
CA LYS A 140 13.93 21.11 1.48
C LYS A 140 13.79 21.56 2.94
N LYS A 141 14.33 20.83 3.91
CA LYS A 141 14.20 21.10 5.36
C LYS A 141 12.74 21.18 5.83
N GLN A 142 11.89 20.31 5.28
CA GLN A 142 10.46 20.24 5.56
C GLN A 142 10.06 19.04 6.43
N MET A 143 11.04 18.23 6.86
CA MET A 143 10.82 17.14 7.80
C MET A 143 10.55 17.70 9.21
N THR A 144 9.44 17.28 9.81
CA THR A 144 9.09 17.61 11.21
C THR A 144 9.04 16.36 12.11
N VAL A 145 9.32 15.19 11.54
CA VAL A 145 9.49 13.91 12.22
C VAL A 145 10.80 13.31 11.75
N ARG A 146 11.67 12.90 12.67
CA ARG A 146 12.91 12.16 12.34
C ARG A 146 12.57 10.73 11.99
N ILE A 147 13.13 10.19 10.92
CA ILE A 147 12.85 8.82 10.47
C ILE A 147 14.15 8.03 10.44
N ALA A 148 14.23 6.99 11.26
CA ALA A 148 15.28 5.99 11.16
C ALA A 148 14.79 4.84 10.26
N TYR A 149 15.56 4.49 9.24
CA TYR A 149 15.19 3.43 8.31
C TYR A 149 15.70 2.08 8.78
N ASN A 150 14.81 1.09 8.93
CA ASN A 150 15.19 -0.31 8.99
C ASN A 150 15.16 -0.90 7.57
N LEU A 151 16.34 -1.09 7.00
CA LEU A 151 16.48 -1.75 5.70
C LEU A 151 16.63 -3.26 5.90
N PHE A 152 15.81 -4.04 5.21
CA PHE A 152 15.93 -5.50 5.16
C PHE A 152 15.83 -5.99 3.72
N THR A 153 16.53 -7.08 3.43
CA THR A 153 16.67 -7.63 2.08
C THR A 153 15.37 -8.27 1.62
N GLN A 154 14.98 -8.00 0.38
CA GLN A 154 13.72 -8.48 -0.20
C GLN A 154 13.94 -9.38 -1.42
N ARG A 155 15.22 -9.60 -1.79
CA ARG A 155 15.63 -10.44 -2.90
C ARG A 155 16.33 -11.69 -2.35
N PRO A 156 15.63 -12.84 -2.25
CA PRO A 156 16.24 -14.07 -1.77
C PRO A 156 17.49 -14.42 -2.56
N GLN A 157 18.56 -14.82 -1.89
CA GLN A 157 19.88 -15.17 -2.46
C GLN A 157 20.70 -13.99 -3.02
N HIS A 158 20.20 -12.76 -2.91
CA HIS A 158 20.91 -11.54 -3.32
C HIS A 158 21.14 -10.58 -2.13
N GLU A 159 21.08 -11.10 -0.91
CA GLU A 159 21.16 -10.29 0.31
C GLU A 159 22.48 -9.52 0.41
N LEU A 160 23.60 -10.15 0.03
CA LEU A 160 24.91 -9.49 0.02
C LEU A 160 24.93 -8.28 -0.94
N GLU A 161 24.38 -8.43 -2.14
CA GLU A 161 24.30 -7.33 -3.12
C GLU A 161 23.46 -6.16 -2.58
N ASP A 162 22.35 -6.46 -1.90
CA ASP A 162 21.49 -5.46 -1.26
C ASP A 162 22.27 -4.66 -0.21
N PHE A 163 23.00 -5.34 0.70
CA PHE A 163 23.82 -4.69 1.71
C PHE A 163 24.99 -3.90 1.12
N GLU A 164 25.68 -4.45 0.11
CA GLU A 164 26.75 -3.74 -0.61
C GLU A 164 26.22 -2.49 -1.33
N LYS A 165 25.01 -2.53 -1.88
CA LYS A 165 24.36 -1.35 -2.44
C LYS A 165 24.13 -0.30 -1.36
N TRP A 166 23.48 -0.65 -0.25
CA TRP A 166 23.11 0.33 0.79
C TRP A 166 24.28 0.95 1.52
N THR A 167 25.34 0.18 1.78
CA THR A 167 26.58 0.68 2.39
C THR A 167 27.31 1.72 1.53
N ARG A 168 27.04 1.79 0.23
CA ARG A 168 27.54 2.87 -0.65
C ARG A 168 26.70 4.14 -0.60
N TYR A 169 25.45 4.05 -0.14
CA TYR A 169 24.52 5.19 -0.05
C TYR A 169 24.54 5.87 1.32
N ALA A 170 25.11 5.24 2.34
CA ALA A 170 25.15 5.75 3.70
C ALA A 170 26.59 5.96 4.15
N ASP A 171 27.00 7.22 4.26
CA ASP A 171 28.20 7.57 5.02
C ASP A 171 27.87 7.52 6.52
N ALA A 172 28.84 7.10 7.34
CA ALA A 172 28.68 7.17 8.78
C ALA A 172 28.44 8.64 9.22
N GLY A 173 27.29 8.92 9.82
CA GLY A 173 26.86 10.28 10.17
C GLY A 173 26.03 10.99 9.10
N ALA A 174 25.66 10.31 8.01
CA ALA A 174 24.61 10.79 7.10
C ALA A 174 23.24 10.67 7.79
N GLY A 175 22.63 11.82 8.09
CA GLY A 175 21.48 11.97 8.98
C GLY A 175 21.64 13.26 9.80
N ASP A 176 20.62 13.65 10.57
CA ASP A 176 20.70 14.77 11.52
C ASP A 176 21.52 14.44 12.79
#